data_AF-A0A353M0C7-F1
#
_entry.id   AF-A0A353M0C7-F1
#
_cell.length_a   1.000
_cell.length_b   1.000
_cell.length_c   1.000
_cell.angle_alpha   90.00
_cell.angle_beta   90.00
_cell.angle_gamma   90.00
#
_symmetry.space_group_name_H-M   'P 1'
#
loop_
_entity.id
_entity.type
_entity.pdbx_description
1 polymer ?
#
loop_
_entity_poly.entity_id
_entity_poly.type
_entity_poly.pdbx_seq_one_letter_code
_entity_poly.pdbx_strand_id
1 'polypeptide(L)'
;MRHTIRTNTITILVCIVLMLVTSTASLGAGVIDFVNELSSSNYAGRLTGTPGNELASHYIATQFSRLGLEPLGGLDDYYQQYTQPTRFLHGLPELAIVADQGVRREPLHYLKDFIVAVGLGLTNEGRVEKPGVILQAAAHLSPGASELPDLRESILLIPEHVFLPNQNAIMHHLTTTSSKPAGIILEADIGDQFFPAPLFINPAERETPAQLPLLFSAKSDVFQESVEAVENGLKLRMVADFELTETKANNVLGIIPGNLEEGSENKHEYVIIGAHFDGAGPNMAGPNPGAHDNASGVAVLLECAARLKSDKISLEPTMVFVA
;
A
#
# COMPACT_ATOMS: atom_id res chain seq x y z
N MET A 1 -37.97 32.46 29.26
CA MET A 1 -36.85 33.27 29.79
C MET A 1 -35.55 32.53 29.46
N ARG A 2 -34.61 33.18 28.76
CA ARG A 2 -33.18 32.80 28.53
C ARG A 2 -32.80 31.31 28.34
N HIS A 3 -32.48 30.97 27.08
CA HIS A 3 -31.37 30.05 26.79
C HIS A 3 -30.11 30.47 27.57
N THR A 4 -29.32 29.52 28.07
CA THR A 4 -27.88 29.76 28.33
C THR A 4 -27.07 28.53 27.93
N ILE A 5 -26.19 28.72 26.96
CA ILE A 5 -25.24 27.72 26.44
C ILE A 5 -24.24 27.36 27.55
N ARG A 6 -23.99 26.07 27.78
CA ARG A 6 -23.00 25.63 28.79
C ARG A 6 -22.12 24.43 28.39
N THR A 7 -22.14 24.02 27.12
CA THR A 7 -21.42 22.84 26.61
C THR A 7 -20.10 23.16 25.89
N ASN A 8 -19.87 24.39 25.40
CA ASN A 8 -18.65 24.70 24.63
C ASN A 8 -17.45 25.14 25.50
N THR A 9 -17.67 25.58 26.74
CA THR A 9 -16.57 26.13 27.57
C THR A 9 -15.65 25.05 28.13
N ILE A 10 -16.17 23.83 28.38
CA ILE A 10 -15.38 22.73 28.97
C ILE A 10 -14.46 22.11 27.92
N THR A 11 -14.97 21.85 26.71
CA THR A 11 -14.17 21.29 25.59
C THR A 11 -13.00 22.20 25.20
N ILE A 12 -13.23 23.53 25.18
CA ILE A 12 -12.17 24.51 24.90
C ILE A 12 -11.13 24.56 26.04
N LEU A 13 -11.56 24.42 27.30
CA LEU A 13 -10.64 24.41 28.45
C LEU A 13 -9.76 23.15 28.47
N VAL A 14 -10.30 21.98 28.10
CA VAL A 14 -9.53 20.73 27.95
C VAL A 14 -8.45 20.89 26.88
N CYS A 15 -8.77 21.44 25.71
CA CYS A 15 -7.78 21.68 24.65
C CYS A 15 -6.69 22.68 25.08
N ILE A 16 -7.04 23.73 25.84
CA ILE A 16 -6.06 24.73 26.33
C ILE A 16 -5.16 24.15 27.44
N VAL A 17 -5.69 23.31 28.33
CA VAL A 17 -4.88 22.63 29.35
C VAL A 17 -3.92 21.61 28.72
N LEU A 18 -4.35 20.87 27.69
CA LEU A 18 -3.47 20.00 26.90
C LEU A 18 -2.32 20.76 26.21
N MET A 19 -2.53 22.01 25.79
CA MET A 19 -1.45 22.85 25.25
C MET A 19 -0.50 23.40 26.34
N LEU A 20 -0.95 23.55 27.58
CA LEU A 20 -0.19 24.14 28.69
C LEU A 20 0.70 23.14 29.47
N VAL A 21 0.54 21.82 29.26
CA VAL A 21 1.43 20.78 29.82
C VAL A 21 2.54 20.40 28.81
N THR A 22 2.89 21.32 27.91
CA THR A 22 3.99 21.13 26.97
C THR A 22 5.35 21.33 27.65
N SER A 23 5.80 20.29 28.36
CA SER A 23 7.23 20.03 28.59
C SER A 23 7.89 19.69 27.25
N THR A 24 8.17 20.73 26.45
CA THR A 24 8.59 20.63 25.05
C THR A 24 9.93 19.92 24.83
N ALA A 25 10.71 19.69 25.90
CA ALA A 25 12.02 19.05 25.82
C ALA A 25 11.97 17.51 25.64
N SER A 26 10.84 16.86 25.89
CA SER A 26 10.74 15.38 25.89
C SER A 26 9.84 14.80 24.79
N LEU A 27 9.11 15.62 24.02
CA LEU A 27 8.09 15.13 23.07
C LEU A 27 8.68 14.69 21.72
N GLY A 28 9.77 15.34 21.26
CA GLY A 28 10.32 15.12 19.91
C GLY A 28 11.30 13.96 19.78
N ALA A 29 11.99 13.60 20.86
CA ALA A 29 13.07 12.60 20.82
C ALA A 29 12.53 11.17 20.59
N GLY A 30 11.57 10.71 21.41
CA GLY A 30 11.03 9.34 21.31
C GLY A 30 10.43 9.03 19.94
N VAL A 31 9.58 9.93 19.42
CA VAL A 31 8.93 9.75 18.11
C VAL A 31 9.95 9.65 16.98
N ILE A 32 10.96 10.54 16.92
CA ILE A 32 11.95 10.49 15.83
C ILE A 32 12.87 9.27 15.96
N ASP A 33 13.19 8.85 17.18
CA ASP A 33 13.99 7.64 17.43
C ASP A 33 13.24 6.37 16.98
N PHE A 34 11.93 6.26 17.24
CA PHE A 34 11.10 5.16 16.72
C PHE A 34 11.02 5.16 15.19
N VAL A 35 10.88 6.33 14.55
CA VAL A 35 10.92 6.45 13.08
C VAL A 35 12.28 6.03 12.53
N ASN A 36 13.38 6.54 13.10
CA ASN A 36 14.74 6.25 12.66
C ASN A 36 15.08 4.76 12.80
N GLU A 37 14.66 4.12 13.89
CA GLU A 37 14.88 2.69 14.11
C GLU A 37 14.08 1.88 13.09
N LEU A 38 12.74 1.99 13.06
CA LEU A 38 11.89 1.18 12.16
C LEU A 38 12.19 1.41 10.68
N SER A 39 12.63 2.62 10.28
CA SER A 39 13.05 2.91 8.90
C SER A 39 14.53 2.64 8.62
N SER A 40 15.29 2.12 9.59
CA SER A 40 16.69 1.75 9.37
C SER A 40 16.84 0.58 8.38
N SER A 41 18.05 0.42 7.84
CA SER A 41 18.42 -0.69 6.95
C SER A 41 18.24 -2.07 7.59
N ASN A 42 18.21 -2.18 8.92
CA ASN A 42 18.02 -3.43 9.66
C ASN A 42 16.72 -4.14 9.27
N TYR A 43 15.68 -3.37 8.94
CA TYR A 43 14.34 -3.88 8.64
C TYR A 43 14.07 -4.05 7.14
N ALA A 44 15.02 -3.70 6.26
CA ALA A 44 14.95 -3.86 4.80
C ALA A 44 13.63 -3.39 4.13
N GLY A 45 12.94 -2.42 4.72
CA GLY A 45 11.64 -1.93 4.23
C GLY A 45 10.40 -2.75 4.63
N ARG A 46 10.52 -3.67 5.60
CA ARG A 46 9.42 -4.31 6.35
C ARG A 46 8.34 -5.04 5.53
N LEU A 47 8.66 -5.51 4.32
CA LEU A 47 7.72 -6.31 3.52
C LEU A 47 7.28 -7.58 4.26
N THR A 48 5.98 -7.81 4.30
CA THR A 48 5.37 -8.93 5.02
C THR A 48 6.00 -10.27 4.67
N GLY A 49 6.20 -11.14 5.67
CA GLY A 49 6.87 -12.43 5.49
C GLY A 49 8.38 -12.37 5.24
N THR A 50 9.01 -11.19 5.19
CA THR A 50 10.48 -11.07 5.21
C THR A 50 11.04 -11.06 6.64
N PRO A 51 12.33 -11.44 6.84
CA PRO A 51 12.98 -11.30 8.15
C PRO A 51 12.96 -9.86 8.70
N GLY A 52 12.96 -8.84 7.82
CA GLY A 52 12.85 -7.45 8.23
C GLY A 52 11.49 -7.07 8.82
N ASN A 53 10.40 -7.71 8.36
CA ASN A 53 9.07 -7.57 8.95
C ASN A 53 8.97 -8.32 10.29
N GLU A 54 9.53 -9.54 10.38
CA GLU A 54 9.61 -10.29 11.64
C GLU A 54 10.36 -9.49 12.73
N LEU A 55 11.53 -8.93 12.38
CA LEU A 55 12.30 -8.04 13.27
C LEU A 55 11.49 -6.81 13.72
N ALA A 56 10.70 -6.19 12.83
CA ALA A 56 9.86 -5.06 13.17
C ALA A 56 8.76 -5.45 14.18
N SER A 57 8.09 -6.60 13.96
CA SER A 57 7.09 -7.12 14.90
C SER A 57 7.69 -7.38 16.29
N HIS A 58 8.90 -7.96 16.34
CA HIS A 58 9.62 -8.22 17.58
C HIS A 58 10.06 -6.95 18.31
N TYR A 59 10.49 -5.94 17.55
CA TYR A 59 10.82 -4.63 18.09
C TYR A 59 9.60 -3.98 18.77
N ILE A 60 8.44 -3.97 18.09
CA ILE A 60 7.21 -3.35 18.62
C ILE A 60 6.74 -4.08 19.89
N ALA A 61 6.70 -5.42 19.87
CA ALA A 61 6.37 -6.23 21.05
C ALA A 61 7.34 -5.97 22.23
N THR A 62 8.63 -5.78 21.93
CA THR A 62 9.65 -5.40 22.92
C THR A 62 9.38 -4.02 23.51
N GLN A 63 8.92 -3.05 22.72
CA GLN A 63 8.55 -1.73 23.25
C GLN A 63 7.28 -1.80 24.11
N PHE A 64 6.23 -2.52 23.69
CA PHE A 64 5.04 -2.74 24.51
C PHE A 64 5.39 -3.35 25.88
N SER A 65 6.24 -4.39 25.89
CA SER A 65 6.72 -5.03 27.11
C SER A 65 7.53 -4.06 28.00
N ARG A 66 8.44 -3.26 27.43
CA ARG A 66 9.22 -2.24 28.16
C ARG A 66 8.35 -1.12 28.76
N LEU A 67 7.28 -0.75 28.07
CA LEU A 67 6.29 0.21 28.56
C LEU A 67 5.32 -0.39 29.59
N GLY A 68 5.34 -1.73 29.78
CA GLY A 68 4.46 -2.44 30.69
C GLY A 68 3.01 -2.47 30.22
N LEU A 69 2.79 -2.58 28.90
CA LEU A 69 1.51 -3.03 28.35
C LEU A 69 1.39 -4.54 28.57
N GLU A 70 0.16 -5.05 28.68
CA GLU A 70 -0.11 -6.48 28.79
C GLU A 70 -0.46 -7.06 27.40
N PRO A 71 -0.23 -8.34 27.11
CA PRO A 71 -0.82 -9.00 25.96
C PRO A 71 -2.36 -8.92 25.97
N LEU A 72 -2.99 -8.89 24.80
CA LEU A 72 -4.45 -8.97 24.74
C LEU A 72 -4.94 -10.34 25.24
N GLY A 73 -5.91 -10.34 26.17
CA GLY A 73 -6.45 -11.57 26.74
C GLY A 73 -6.97 -12.55 25.69
N GLY A 74 -6.47 -13.79 25.73
CA GLY A 74 -6.75 -14.82 24.73
C GLY A 74 -5.60 -15.07 23.74
N LEU A 75 -4.55 -14.24 23.77
CA LEU A 75 -3.25 -14.53 23.15
C LEU A 75 -2.27 -15.07 24.20
N ASP A 76 -1.33 -15.92 23.78
CA ASP A 76 -0.23 -16.40 24.63
C ASP A 76 0.87 -15.33 24.84
N ASP A 77 1.00 -14.41 23.88
CA ASP A 77 1.93 -13.29 23.87
C ASP A 77 1.36 -12.09 23.06
N TYR A 78 2.20 -11.14 22.65
CA TYR A 78 1.75 -9.96 21.91
C TYR A 78 1.33 -10.24 20.45
N TYR A 79 1.54 -11.45 19.90
CA TYR A 79 1.33 -11.71 18.48
C TYR A 79 -0.02 -12.35 18.19
N GLN A 80 -0.79 -11.75 17.29
CA GLN A 80 -1.91 -12.40 16.61
C GLN A 80 -1.44 -12.78 15.20
N GLN A 81 -1.10 -14.06 15.00
CA GLN A 81 -0.68 -14.58 13.71
C GLN A 81 -1.86 -14.67 12.72
N TYR A 82 -1.62 -14.25 11.49
CA TYR A 82 -2.53 -14.43 10.35
C TYR A 82 -1.73 -14.79 9.07
N THR A 83 -2.44 -15.02 7.96
CA THR A 83 -1.82 -15.21 6.64
C THR A 83 -2.36 -14.23 5.62
N GLN A 84 -1.49 -13.80 4.69
CA GLN A 84 -1.87 -12.98 3.54
C GLN A 84 -1.02 -13.34 2.31
N PRO A 85 -1.55 -13.19 1.09
CA PRO A 85 -0.70 -13.16 -0.10
C PRO A 85 0.24 -11.95 -0.03
N THR A 86 1.53 -12.20 -0.27
CA THR A 86 2.55 -11.16 -0.43
C THR A 86 3.24 -11.37 -1.78
N ARG A 87 3.62 -10.27 -2.43
CA ARG A 87 4.43 -10.32 -3.65
C ARG A 87 5.92 -10.26 -3.33
N PHE A 88 6.71 -11.07 -4.02
CA PHE A 88 8.17 -10.99 -4.00
C PHE A 88 8.67 -10.63 -5.40
N LEU A 89 9.59 -9.65 -5.48
CA LEU A 89 10.18 -9.18 -6.73
C LEU A 89 11.50 -9.89 -6.97
N HIS A 90 11.58 -10.72 -8.02
CA HIS A 90 12.79 -11.49 -8.34
C HIS A 90 13.67 -10.82 -9.40
N GLY A 91 13.08 -9.99 -10.27
CA GLY A 91 13.79 -9.21 -11.29
C GLY A 91 13.24 -7.79 -11.43
N LEU A 92 14.10 -6.80 -11.68
CA LEU A 92 13.67 -5.42 -11.93
C LEU A 92 12.70 -5.38 -13.12
N PRO A 93 11.51 -4.75 -12.98
CA PRO A 93 10.60 -4.61 -14.11
C PRO A 93 11.21 -3.75 -15.23
N GLU A 94 10.93 -4.11 -16.48
CA GLU A 94 11.36 -3.38 -17.68
C GLU A 94 10.12 -2.86 -18.42
N LEU A 95 10.03 -1.55 -18.65
CA LEU A 95 9.21 -0.97 -19.70
C LEU A 95 10.18 -0.30 -20.69
N ALA A 96 10.06 -0.61 -21.98
CA ALA A 96 11.01 -0.12 -22.98
C ALA A 96 10.39 0.04 -24.38
N ILE A 97 10.88 1.02 -25.13
CA ILE A 97 10.62 1.18 -26.57
C ILE A 97 11.74 0.47 -27.34
N VAL A 98 11.36 -0.45 -28.22
CA VAL A 98 12.27 -1.29 -29.00
C VAL A 98 12.28 -0.82 -30.45
N ALA A 99 13.47 -0.43 -30.93
CA ALA A 99 13.74 -0.07 -32.32
C ALA A 99 14.69 -1.09 -32.96
N ASP A 100 14.76 -1.11 -34.30
CA ASP A 100 15.46 -2.15 -35.08
C ASP A 100 16.97 -2.26 -34.82
N GLN A 101 17.59 -1.30 -34.11
CA GLN A 101 19.00 -1.34 -33.71
C GLN A 101 19.23 -1.30 -32.18
N GLY A 102 18.18 -1.42 -31.36
CA GLY A 102 18.30 -1.51 -29.90
C GLY A 102 17.15 -0.89 -29.12
N VAL A 103 17.30 -0.84 -27.79
CA VAL A 103 16.41 -0.07 -26.91
C VAL A 103 16.78 1.42 -27.02
N ARG A 104 15.78 2.29 -27.12
CA ARG A 104 16.00 3.74 -27.16
C ARG A 104 16.06 4.30 -25.72
N ARG A 105 17.00 5.21 -25.47
CA ARG A 105 17.16 6.05 -24.24
C ARG A 105 17.69 5.33 -22.98
N GLU A 106 17.92 6.15 -21.95
CA GLU A 106 18.11 5.77 -20.55
C GLU A 106 16.98 4.83 -20.07
N PRO A 107 17.25 3.93 -19.11
CA PRO A 107 16.22 3.04 -18.56
C PRO A 107 15.07 3.81 -17.89
N LEU A 108 13.84 3.37 -18.13
CA LEU A 108 12.69 3.81 -17.34
C LEU A 108 12.78 3.26 -15.91
N HIS A 109 12.47 4.08 -14.92
CA HIS A 109 12.60 3.76 -13.51
C HIS A 109 11.29 3.22 -12.96
N TYR A 110 11.29 1.96 -12.51
CA TYR A 110 10.18 1.38 -11.76
C TYR A 110 9.82 2.22 -10.51
N LEU A 111 8.52 2.33 -10.20
CA LEU A 111 7.90 3.19 -9.18
C LEU A 111 7.94 4.71 -9.43
N LYS A 112 8.68 5.18 -10.44
CA LYS A 112 8.73 6.62 -10.81
C LYS A 112 8.09 6.87 -12.16
N ASP A 113 8.54 6.12 -13.17
CA ASP A 113 8.16 6.30 -14.56
C ASP A 113 7.01 5.34 -14.93
N PHE A 114 6.93 4.17 -14.27
CA PHE A 114 5.83 3.20 -14.38
C PHE A 114 5.73 2.28 -13.16
N ILE A 115 4.60 1.57 -13.03
CA ILE A 115 4.38 0.49 -12.05
C ILE A 115 3.71 -0.72 -12.70
N VAL A 116 3.85 -1.89 -12.09
CA VAL A 116 3.22 -3.16 -12.48
C VAL A 116 2.07 -3.45 -11.52
N ALA A 117 0.88 -3.74 -12.04
CA ALA A 117 -0.20 -4.30 -11.25
C ALA A 117 0.09 -5.79 -11.01
N VAL A 118 0.03 -6.22 -9.75
CA VAL A 118 0.36 -7.58 -9.31
C VAL A 118 -0.79 -8.09 -8.45
N GLY A 119 -1.36 -9.24 -8.80
CA GLY A 119 -2.62 -9.71 -8.22
C GLY A 119 -2.99 -11.13 -8.64
N LEU A 120 -4.00 -11.70 -7.99
CA LEU A 120 -4.35 -13.13 -8.17
C LEU A 120 -5.10 -13.40 -9.49
N GLY A 121 -5.69 -12.35 -10.08
CA GLY A 121 -6.28 -12.37 -11.43
C GLY A 121 -5.34 -11.85 -12.53
N LEU A 122 -4.05 -11.65 -12.25
CA LEU A 122 -3.09 -11.07 -13.19
C LEU A 122 -1.98 -12.07 -13.55
N THR A 123 -1.45 -11.97 -14.76
CA THR A 123 -0.12 -12.49 -15.09
C THR A 123 0.91 -11.62 -14.38
N ASN A 124 1.67 -12.22 -13.46
CA ASN A 124 2.63 -11.51 -12.59
C ASN A 124 4.10 -11.65 -13.04
N GLU A 125 4.37 -12.60 -13.95
CA GLU A 125 5.69 -12.90 -14.51
C GLU A 125 5.63 -12.96 -16.05
N GLY A 126 6.74 -12.62 -16.71
CA GLY A 126 6.92 -12.85 -18.15
C GLY A 126 7.57 -11.69 -18.90
N ARG A 127 7.78 -11.91 -20.21
CA ARG A 127 8.35 -10.95 -21.16
C ARG A 127 7.48 -10.86 -22.40
N VAL A 128 6.98 -9.66 -22.67
CA VAL A 128 6.17 -9.34 -23.85
C VAL A 128 6.94 -8.32 -24.68
N GLU A 129 7.09 -8.56 -25.99
CA GLU A 129 7.67 -7.60 -26.94
C GLU A 129 6.84 -7.63 -28.23
N LYS A 130 5.99 -6.62 -28.41
CA LYS A 130 4.95 -6.60 -29.46
C LYS A 130 4.69 -5.17 -29.96
N PRO A 131 4.08 -4.98 -31.14
CA PRO A 131 3.51 -3.70 -31.56
C PRO A 131 2.45 -3.22 -30.55
N GLY A 132 2.24 -1.91 -30.47
CA GLY A 132 1.15 -1.33 -29.67
C GLY A 132 -0.16 -1.14 -30.46
N VAL A 133 -1.27 -1.06 -29.74
CA VAL A 133 -2.59 -0.67 -30.25
C VAL A 133 -3.18 0.34 -29.26
N ILE A 134 -3.60 1.51 -29.74
CA ILE A 134 -4.09 2.60 -28.88
C ILE A 134 -5.62 2.57 -28.84
N LEU A 135 -6.21 2.44 -27.64
CA LEU A 135 -7.65 2.46 -27.46
C LEU A 135 -8.18 3.90 -27.50
N GLN A 136 -8.46 4.41 -28.70
CA GLN A 136 -8.97 5.77 -28.92
C GLN A 136 -10.37 6.02 -28.30
N ALA A 137 -11.19 4.98 -28.14
CA ALA A 137 -12.50 5.07 -27.51
C ALA A 137 -12.96 3.70 -26.98
N ALA A 138 -13.61 3.67 -25.82
CA ALA A 138 -14.15 2.43 -25.24
C ALA A 138 -15.18 1.73 -26.16
N ALA A 139 -15.85 2.49 -27.04
CA ALA A 139 -16.76 1.96 -28.04
C ALA A 139 -16.09 0.98 -29.04
N HIS A 140 -14.77 1.04 -29.23
CA HIS A 140 -14.04 0.09 -30.09
C HIS A 140 -13.92 -1.32 -29.47
N LEU A 141 -14.24 -1.48 -28.18
CA LEU A 141 -14.36 -2.79 -27.52
C LEU A 141 -15.78 -3.39 -27.62
N SER A 142 -16.74 -2.65 -28.18
CA SER A 142 -18.12 -3.13 -28.34
C SER A 142 -18.27 -4.11 -29.51
N PRO A 143 -19.10 -5.16 -29.39
CA PRO A 143 -19.39 -6.05 -30.51
C PRO A 143 -19.92 -5.29 -31.73
N GLY A 144 -19.30 -5.50 -32.90
CA GLY A 144 -19.70 -4.87 -34.17
C GLY A 144 -19.20 -3.43 -34.38
N ALA A 145 -18.32 -2.92 -33.51
CA ALA A 145 -17.52 -1.74 -33.84
C ALA A 145 -16.54 -2.03 -35.00
N SER A 146 -15.97 -0.98 -35.59
CA SER A 146 -14.84 -1.12 -36.51
C SER A 146 -13.71 -1.90 -35.82
N GLU A 147 -13.35 -3.06 -36.38
CA GLU A 147 -12.51 -4.04 -35.69
C GLU A 147 -11.15 -3.45 -35.29
N LEU A 148 -10.83 -3.53 -33.99
CA LEU A 148 -9.45 -3.43 -33.55
C LEU A 148 -8.66 -4.60 -34.17
N PRO A 149 -7.36 -4.40 -34.50
CA PRO A 149 -6.50 -5.50 -34.92
C PRO A 149 -6.42 -6.57 -33.82
N ASP A 150 -6.02 -7.80 -34.19
CA ASP A 150 -5.97 -8.93 -33.26
C ASP A 150 -5.08 -8.63 -32.04
N LEU A 151 -5.74 -8.37 -30.91
CA LEU A 151 -5.07 -7.86 -29.73
C LEU A 151 -4.03 -8.84 -29.18
N ARG A 152 -4.20 -10.15 -29.39
CA ARG A 152 -3.30 -11.22 -28.89
C ARG A 152 -1.84 -11.05 -29.31
N GLU A 153 -1.61 -10.36 -30.42
CA GLU A 153 -0.27 -10.08 -30.96
C GLU A 153 0.19 -8.64 -30.69
N SER A 154 -0.46 -7.92 -29.76
CA SER A 154 -0.20 -6.51 -29.45
C SER A 154 -0.23 -6.18 -27.96
N ILE A 155 0.39 -5.06 -27.59
CA ILE A 155 0.20 -4.41 -26.30
C ILE A 155 -0.89 -3.35 -26.45
N LEU A 156 -1.92 -3.39 -25.60
CA LEU A 156 -3.03 -2.43 -25.62
C LEU A 156 -2.68 -1.22 -24.74
N LEU A 157 -2.59 -0.04 -25.34
CA LEU A 157 -2.40 1.23 -24.64
C LEU A 157 -3.78 1.86 -24.41
N ILE A 158 -4.11 2.20 -23.16
CA ILE A 158 -5.40 2.80 -22.79
C ILE A 158 -5.15 4.17 -22.14
N PRO A 159 -5.48 5.29 -22.82
CA PRO A 159 -5.40 6.62 -22.24
C PRO A 159 -6.35 6.79 -21.04
N GLU A 160 -5.98 7.63 -20.08
CA GLU A 160 -6.70 7.75 -18.81
C GLU A 160 -8.11 8.31 -19.04
N HIS A 161 -8.21 9.31 -19.92
CA HIS A 161 -9.47 9.92 -20.34
C HIS A 161 -10.43 8.95 -21.05
N VAL A 162 -9.92 7.83 -21.58
CA VAL A 162 -10.73 6.72 -22.10
C VAL A 162 -11.05 5.72 -20.99
N PHE A 163 -10.08 5.41 -20.12
CA PHE A 163 -10.21 4.44 -19.04
C PHE A 163 -11.20 4.88 -17.96
N LEU A 164 -10.97 6.01 -17.29
CA LEU A 164 -11.73 6.40 -16.09
C LEU A 164 -13.25 6.48 -16.31
N PRO A 165 -13.78 7.10 -17.38
CA PRO A 165 -15.23 7.17 -17.58
C PRO A 165 -15.86 5.82 -17.96
N ASN A 166 -15.06 4.83 -18.38
CA ASN A 166 -15.51 3.57 -18.96
C ASN A 166 -14.95 2.33 -18.23
N GLN A 167 -14.35 2.50 -17.05
CA GLN A 167 -13.55 1.48 -16.36
C GLN A 167 -14.27 0.13 -16.27
N ASN A 168 -15.53 0.11 -15.82
CA ASN A 168 -16.32 -1.11 -15.69
C ASN A 168 -16.54 -1.82 -17.04
N ALA A 169 -16.78 -1.07 -18.13
CA ALA A 169 -17.02 -1.64 -19.45
C ALA A 169 -15.72 -2.19 -20.07
N ILE A 170 -14.62 -1.45 -19.93
CA ILE A 170 -13.28 -1.85 -20.41
C ILE A 170 -12.82 -3.10 -19.65
N MET A 171 -12.88 -3.09 -18.31
CA MET A 171 -12.47 -4.23 -17.50
C MET A 171 -13.38 -5.45 -17.73
N HIS A 172 -14.69 -5.27 -17.88
CA HIS A 172 -15.59 -6.36 -18.25
C HIS A 172 -15.21 -6.96 -19.62
N HIS A 173 -14.91 -6.14 -20.62
CA HIS A 173 -14.44 -6.64 -21.93
C HIS A 173 -13.13 -7.42 -21.78
N LEU A 174 -12.10 -6.83 -21.16
CA LEU A 174 -10.77 -7.44 -21.02
C LEU A 174 -10.79 -8.77 -20.23
N THR A 175 -11.71 -8.89 -19.28
CA THR A 175 -11.87 -10.11 -18.47
C THR A 175 -12.69 -11.20 -19.16
N THR A 176 -13.64 -10.84 -20.02
CA THR A 176 -14.55 -11.80 -20.71
C THR A 176 -14.16 -12.14 -22.15
N THR A 177 -13.32 -11.33 -22.81
CA THR A 177 -12.88 -11.57 -24.19
C THR A 177 -11.98 -12.81 -24.30
N SER A 178 -12.16 -13.57 -25.38
CA SER A 178 -11.27 -14.67 -25.75
C SER A 178 -10.01 -14.20 -26.49
N SER A 179 -9.99 -12.96 -26.99
CA SER A 179 -8.87 -12.34 -27.69
C SER A 179 -8.19 -11.31 -26.80
N LYS A 180 -7.66 -11.75 -25.67
CA LYS A 180 -6.95 -10.88 -24.71
C LYS A 180 -5.67 -10.32 -25.34
N PRO A 181 -5.30 -9.05 -25.03
CA PRO A 181 -4.03 -8.51 -25.47
C PRO A 181 -2.82 -9.25 -24.89
N ALA A 182 -1.65 -9.12 -25.52
CA ALA A 182 -0.42 -9.70 -25.00
C ALA A 182 0.09 -8.99 -23.72
N GLY A 183 -0.23 -7.71 -23.60
CA GLY A 183 0.06 -6.85 -22.45
C GLY A 183 -0.84 -5.61 -22.48
N ILE A 184 -1.01 -4.93 -21.35
CA ILE A 184 -1.82 -3.72 -21.22
C ILE A 184 -0.98 -2.63 -20.54
N ILE A 185 -0.99 -1.44 -21.10
CA ILE A 185 -0.42 -0.24 -20.48
C ILE A 185 -1.58 0.76 -20.30
N LEU A 186 -1.82 1.16 -19.05
CA LEU A 186 -2.72 2.26 -18.72
C LEU A 186 -1.90 3.55 -18.57
N GLU A 187 -2.46 4.67 -19.02
CA GLU A 187 -1.98 5.99 -18.62
C GLU A 187 -2.38 6.29 -17.17
N ALA A 188 -1.52 6.99 -16.43
CA ALA A 188 -1.82 7.52 -15.11
C ALA A 188 -1.18 8.92 -14.92
N ASP A 189 -2.02 9.94 -14.78
CA ASP A 189 -1.61 11.28 -14.39
C ASP A 189 -1.40 11.37 -12.88
N ILE A 190 -0.14 11.19 -12.49
CA ILE A 190 0.35 11.38 -11.12
C ILE A 190 1.12 12.70 -10.95
N GLY A 191 1.14 13.57 -11.97
CA GLY A 191 1.99 14.76 -12.01
C GLY A 191 3.46 14.44 -11.69
N ASP A 192 4.07 15.19 -10.77
CA ASP A 192 5.45 14.99 -10.31
C ASP A 192 5.61 14.03 -9.12
N GLN A 193 4.59 13.22 -8.83
CA GLN A 193 4.62 12.23 -7.75
C GLN A 193 5.30 10.92 -8.18
N PHE A 194 5.52 10.02 -7.22
CA PHE A 194 5.91 8.63 -7.45
C PHE A 194 4.67 7.73 -7.40
N PHE A 195 4.71 6.58 -8.06
CA PHE A 195 3.68 5.56 -7.92
C PHE A 195 3.72 4.96 -6.49
N PRO A 196 2.57 4.80 -5.82
CA PRO A 196 2.52 4.11 -4.54
C PRO A 196 2.82 2.61 -4.73
N ALA A 197 3.59 2.01 -3.83
CA ALA A 197 3.84 0.57 -3.83
C ALA A 197 2.67 -0.18 -3.16
N PRO A 198 1.84 -0.97 -3.86
CA PRO A 198 0.56 -1.47 -3.31
C PRO A 198 0.77 -2.59 -2.25
N LEU A 199 0.45 -2.42 -0.97
CA LEU A 199 0.95 -3.37 0.06
C LEU A 199 0.36 -4.81 0.16
N PHE A 200 -0.85 -5.21 -0.23
CA PHE A 200 -1.94 -4.52 -0.94
C PHE A 200 -2.71 -5.41 -1.94
N ILE A 201 -2.69 -6.75 -1.80
CA ILE A 201 -3.38 -7.70 -2.71
C ILE A 201 -4.77 -8.03 -2.14
N ASN A 202 -5.83 -7.74 -2.89
CA ASN A 202 -7.20 -7.90 -2.40
C ASN A 202 -7.62 -9.39 -2.41
N PRO A 203 -8.03 -9.99 -1.28
CA PRO A 203 -8.51 -11.38 -1.24
C PRO A 203 -9.67 -11.67 -2.20
N ALA A 204 -10.51 -10.68 -2.52
CA ALA A 204 -11.61 -10.82 -3.48
C ALA A 204 -11.13 -11.13 -4.91
N GLU A 205 -9.87 -10.86 -5.24
CA GLU A 205 -9.27 -11.27 -6.52
C GLU A 205 -9.24 -12.80 -6.69
N ARG A 206 -9.26 -13.58 -5.60
CA ARG A 206 -9.40 -15.06 -5.63
C ARG A 206 -10.66 -15.52 -6.36
N GLU A 207 -11.70 -14.69 -6.38
CA GLU A 207 -12.99 -15.01 -7.00
C GLU A 207 -13.10 -14.54 -8.46
N THR A 208 -12.07 -13.83 -8.98
CA THR A 208 -12.10 -13.25 -10.33
C THR A 208 -11.39 -14.19 -11.32
N PRO A 209 -12.10 -14.97 -12.17
CA PRO A 209 -11.48 -16.07 -12.94
C PRO A 209 -10.63 -15.61 -14.13
N ALA A 210 -10.59 -14.30 -14.37
CA ALA A 210 -10.09 -13.73 -15.59
C ALA A 210 -8.63 -13.31 -15.46
N GLN A 211 -7.72 -14.26 -15.70
CA GLN A 211 -6.29 -13.98 -15.84
C GLN A 211 -6.07 -12.93 -16.95
N LEU A 212 -5.80 -11.69 -16.56
CA LEU A 212 -5.38 -10.61 -17.47
C LEU A 212 -3.87 -10.77 -17.77
N PRO A 213 -3.38 -10.28 -18.92
CA PRO A 213 -1.94 -10.27 -19.22
C PRO A 213 -1.19 -9.30 -18.27
N LEU A 214 0.13 -9.15 -18.48
CA LEU A 214 0.92 -8.11 -17.81
C LEU A 214 0.20 -6.76 -17.93
N LEU A 215 -0.12 -6.14 -16.79
CA LEU A 215 -0.84 -4.88 -16.70
C LEU A 215 0.06 -3.85 -16.02
N PHE A 216 0.50 -2.84 -16.78
CA PHE A 216 1.34 -1.76 -16.28
C PHE A 216 0.53 -0.46 -16.25
N SER A 217 0.88 0.45 -15.34
CA SER A 217 0.48 1.86 -15.43
C SER A 217 1.74 2.70 -15.65
N ALA A 218 1.72 3.56 -16.67
CA ALA A 218 2.82 4.44 -17.02
C ALA A 218 2.42 5.90 -16.74
N LYS A 219 3.38 6.71 -16.26
CA LYS A 219 3.18 8.15 -16.09
C LYS A 219 2.84 8.78 -17.45
N SER A 220 2.02 9.84 -17.48
CA SER A 220 1.53 10.43 -18.73
C SER A 220 2.62 10.77 -19.75
N ASP A 221 3.77 11.30 -19.34
CA ASP A 221 4.90 11.58 -20.26
C ASP A 221 5.47 10.30 -20.91
N VAL A 222 5.68 9.25 -20.12
CA VAL A 222 6.10 7.91 -20.57
C VAL A 222 5.03 7.26 -21.46
N PHE A 223 3.76 7.44 -21.13
CA PHE A 223 2.63 6.92 -21.90
C PHE A 223 2.54 7.60 -23.26
N GLN A 224 2.65 8.93 -23.32
CA GLN A 224 2.64 9.67 -24.58
C GLN A 224 3.88 9.36 -25.43
N GLU A 225 5.09 9.19 -24.87
CA GLU A 225 6.24 8.69 -25.66
C GLU A 225 5.99 7.28 -26.20
N SER A 226 5.31 6.42 -25.43
CA SER A 226 4.91 5.08 -25.88
C SER A 226 3.89 5.12 -27.02
N VAL A 227 2.93 6.06 -26.98
CA VAL A 227 1.98 6.34 -28.07
C VAL A 227 2.72 6.80 -29.32
N GLU A 228 3.59 7.82 -29.21
CA GLU A 228 4.40 8.33 -30.34
C GLU A 228 5.24 7.19 -30.96
N ALA A 229 5.87 6.34 -30.13
CA ALA A 229 6.65 5.22 -30.62
C ALA A 229 5.82 4.21 -31.42
N VAL A 230 4.61 3.89 -30.94
CA VAL A 230 3.67 2.97 -31.60
C VAL A 230 3.16 3.55 -32.92
N GLU A 231 2.84 4.84 -32.97
CA GLU A 231 2.45 5.53 -34.21
C GLU A 231 3.57 5.57 -35.26
N ASN A 232 4.83 5.61 -34.80
CA ASN A 232 6.02 5.47 -35.66
C ASN A 232 6.37 4.00 -35.99
N GLY A 233 5.51 3.03 -35.64
CA GLY A 233 5.67 1.61 -35.97
C GLY A 233 6.67 0.84 -35.10
N LEU A 234 7.14 1.43 -34.00
CA LEU A 234 8.04 0.77 -33.05
C LEU A 234 7.27 -0.21 -32.15
N LYS A 235 8.00 -1.14 -31.53
CA LYS A 235 7.45 -2.08 -30.55
C LYS A 235 7.65 -1.58 -29.13
N LEU A 236 6.77 -2.04 -28.24
CA LEU A 236 6.96 -1.89 -26.81
C LEU A 236 7.38 -3.23 -26.21
N ARG A 237 8.11 -3.16 -25.11
CA ARG A 237 8.50 -4.32 -24.30
C ARG A 237 8.10 -4.11 -22.85
N MET A 238 7.53 -5.16 -22.26
CA MET A 238 7.14 -5.26 -20.86
C MET A 238 7.81 -6.50 -20.26
N VAL A 239 8.47 -6.36 -19.12
CA VAL A 239 9.02 -7.48 -18.34
C VAL A 239 8.66 -7.30 -16.88
N ALA A 240 8.14 -8.36 -16.27
CA ALA A 240 7.92 -8.43 -14.83
C ALA A 240 8.29 -9.84 -14.33
N ASP A 241 8.66 -9.94 -13.06
CA ASP A 241 9.00 -11.20 -12.39
C ASP A 241 8.61 -11.08 -10.90
N PHE A 242 7.30 -11.24 -10.65
CA PHE A 242 6.72 -11.23 -9.31
C PHE A 242 6.14 -12.61 -8.96
N GLU A 243 6.63 -13.18 -7.85
CA GLU A 243 6.00 -14.32 -7.20
C GLU A 243 4.90 -13.87 -6.24
N LEU A 244 3.74 -14.54 -6.25
CA LEU A 244 2.70 -14.38 -5.24
C LEU A 244 2.69 -15.58 -4.29
N THR A 245 3.12 -15.36 -3.04
CA THR A 245 3.25 -16.41 -2.03
C THR A 245 2.31 -16.12 -0.86
N GLU A 246 1.62 -17.14 -0.34
CA GLU A 246 0.89 -16.99 0.92
C GLU A 246 1.89 -16.99 2.09
N THR A 247 1.99 -15.85 2.76
CA THR A 247 2.95 -15.58 3.84
C THR A 247 2.26 -15.52 5.20
N LYS A 248 2.99 -15.89 6.25
CA LYS A 248 2.59 -15.64 7.63
C LYS A 248 2.99 -14.23 8.04
N ALA A 249 2.14 -13.60 8.82
CA ALA A 249 2.31 -12.26 9.36
C ALA A 249 1.77 -12.22 10.80
N ASN A 250 2.15 -11.20 11.57
CA ASN A 250 1.65 -10.99 12.92
C ASN A 250 1.10 -9.56 13.02
N ASN A 251 -0.11 -9.40 13.53
CA ASN A 251 -0.47 -8.16 14.22
C ASN A 251 0.21 -8.20 15.60
N VAL A 252 0.65 -7.05 16.11
CA VAL A 252 1.24 -6.91 17.45
C VAL A 252 0.26 -6.14 18.34
N LEU A 253 -0.24 -6.77 19.41
CA LEU A 253 -1.30 -6.24 20.27
C LEU A 253 -0.85 -6.12 21.72
N GLY A 254 -0.88 -4.89 22.25
CA GLY A 254 -0.65 -4.61 23.66
C GLY A 254 -1.80 -3.79 24.26
N ILE A 255 -2.13 -4.03 25.54
CA ILE A 255 -3.23 -3.35 26.22
C ILE A 255 -2.79 -2.57 27.46
N ILE A 256 -3.54 -1.53 27.77
CA ILE A 256 -3.58 -0.91 29.09
C ILE A 256 -5.00 -1.14 29.64
N PRO A 257 -5.17 -1.99 30.66
CA PRO A 257 -6.47 -2.27 31.26
C PRO A 257 -7.17 -0.99 31.73
N GLY A 258 -8.47 -0.88 31.40
CA GLY A 258 -9.34 0.18 31.89
C GLY A 258 -9.71 0.00 33.37
N ASN A 259 -10.25 1.05 34.00
CA ASN A 259 -10.59 1.06 35.42
C ASN A 259 -12.10 0.94 35.74
N LEU A 260 -12.92 0.56 34.75
CA LEU A 260 -14.36 0.35 34.91
C LEU A 260 -14.69 -0.60 36.08
N GLU A 261 -15.60 -0.15 36.97
CA GLU A 261 -15.99 -0.93 38.16
C GLU A 261 -16.65 -2.27 37.81
N GLU A 262 -16.43 -3.26 38.69
CA GLU A 262 -16.94 -4.61 38.53
C GLU A 262 -18.47 -4.68 38.70
N GLY A 263 -19.19 -4.46 37.61
CA GLY A 263 -20.65 -4.43 37.59
C GLY A 263 -21.27 -3.39 36.64
N SER A 264 -20.45 -2.51 36.04
CA SER A 264 -20.91 -1.57 35.01
C SER A 264 -21.51 -2.30 33.79
N GLU A 265 -22.61 -1.77 33.23
CA GLU A 265 -23.22 -2.28 32.00
C GLU A 265 -22.27 -2.18 30.80
N ASN A 266 -21.31 -1.25 30.83
CA ASN A 266 -20.35 -0.98 29.76
C ASN A 266 -19.01 -1.73 29.93
N LYS A 267 -19.03 -2.93 30.53
CA LYS A 267 -17.84 -3.73 30.91
C LYS A 267 -16.90 -4.15 29.75
N HIS A 268 -17.20 -3.75 28.51
CA HIS A 268 -16.51 -4.11 27.28
C HIS A 268 -16.25 -2.89 26.38
N GLU A 269 -16.03 -1.71 26.95
CA GLU A 269 -15.52 -0.56 26.19
C GLU A 269 -14.02 -0.69 25.92
N TYR A 270 -13.68 -0.67 24.63
CA TYR A 270 -12.31 -0.69 24.13
C TYR A 270 -12.08 0.53 23.23
N VAL A 271 -10.92 1.16 23.36
CA VAL A 271 -10.44 2.15 22.39
C VAL A 271 -9.22 1.58 21.70
N ILE A 272 -9.34 1.33 20.40
CA ILE A 272 -8.26 0.78 19.57
C ILE A 272 -7.47 1.93 18.94
N ILE A 273 -6.17 1.97 19.18
CA ILE A 273 -5.20 2.84 18.50
C ILE A 273 -4.37 1.95 17.58
N GLY A 274 -4.58 2.11 16.26
CA GLY A 274 -3.99 1.26 15.23
C GLY A 274 -2.98 1.99 14.34
N ALA A 275 -1.89 1.32 13.97
CA ALA A 275 -0.97 1.78 12.93
C ALA A 275 -0.17 0.59 12.36
N HIS A 276 -0.42 0.21 11.11
CA HIS A 276 0.33 -0.86 10.44
C HIS A 276 1.85 -0.58 10.42
N PHE A 277 2.66 -1.64 10.39
CA PHE A 277 4.13 -1.56 10.36
C PHE A 277 4.78 -2.22 9.13
N ASP A 278 4.00 -2.88 8.26
CA ASP A 278 4.50 -3.49 7.02
C ASP A 278 4.97 -2.44 6.01
N GLY A 279 5.72 -2.82 4.99
CA GLY A 279 6.21 -1.84 4.02
C GLY A 279 6.50 -2.44 2.65
N ALA A 280 6.90 -1.58 1.72
CA ALA A 280 7.13 -1.97 0.34
C ALA A 280 8.35 -2.90 0.12
N GLY A 281 9.20 -3.09 1.15
CA GLY A 281 10.41 -3.91 1.05
C GLY A 281 11.49 -3.31 0.14
N PRO A 282 12.45 -4.13 -0.31
CA PRO A 282 13.45 -3.70 -1.30
C PRO A 282 12.86 -3.63 -2.71
N ASN A 283 13.24 -2.61 -3.49
CA ASN A 283 12.87 -2.45 -4.90
C ASN A 283 14.05 -2.75 -5.87
N MET A 284 14.99 -3.60 -5.44
CA MET A 284 16.27 -3.93 -6.10
C MET A 284 17.25 -2.75 -6.29
N ALA A 285 16.79 -1.50 -6.31
CA ALA A 285 17.64 -0.29 -6.25
C ALA A 285 18.00 0.11 -4.80
N GLY A 286 17.20 -0.31 -3.82
CA GLY A 286 17.46 -0.15 -2.39
C GLY A 286 16.28 -0.64 -1.52
N PRO A 287 16.39 -0.58 -0.18
CA PRO A 287 15.23 -0.72 0.69
C PRO A 287 14.33 0.50 0.57
N ASN A 288 13.00 0.32 0.52
CA ASN A 288 12.06 1.41 0.74
C ASN A 288 11.88 1.60 2.26
N PRO A 289 12.43 2.65 2.90
CA PRO A 289 12.52 2.70 4.36
C PRO A 289 11.17 2.82 5.07
N GLY A 290 10.14 3.29 4.35
CA GLY A 290 8.79 3.47 4.87
C GLY A 290 8.73 4.34 6.13
N ALA A 291 9.40 5.50 6.10
CA ALA A 291 9.48 6.40 7.25
C ALA A 291 8.15 7.13 7.51
N HIS A 292 7.52 7.64 6.45
CA HIS A 292 6.20 8.31 6.50
C HIS A 292 5.06 7.30 6.40
N ASP A 293 5.06 6.50 5.33
CA ASP A 293 4.23 5.30 5.19
C ASP A 293 5.10 4.09 5.53
N ASN A 294 5.16 3.62 6.78
CA ASN A 294 4.27 3.87 7.91
C ASN A 294 4.95 4.03 9.28
N ALA A 295 6.29 4.07 9.36
CA ALA A 295 7.00 4.07 10.65
C ALA A 295 6.58 5.23 11.57
N SER A 296 6.20 6.39 11.02
CA SER A 296 5.65 7.50 11.82
C SER A 296 4.29 7.18 12.48
N GLY A 297 3.46 6.33 11.90
CA GLY A 297 2.23 5.85 12.54
C GLY A 297 2.53 5.00 13.77
N VAL A 298 3.42 4.03 13.62
CA VAL A 298 3.88 3.16 14.72
C VAL A 298 4.59 3.98 15.80
N ALA A 299 5.41 4.98 15.43
CA ALA A 299 6.07 5.87 16.37
C ALA A 299 5.08 6.69 17.22
N VAL A 300 4.02 7.23 16.61
CA VAL A 300 2.95 7.94 17.33
C VAL A 300 2.16 6.97 18.23
N LEU A 301 1.88 5.75 17.76
CA LEU A 301 1.23 4.70 18.55
C LEU A 301 2.03 4.35 19.81
N LEU A 302 3.34 4.15 19.67
CA LEU A 302 4.27 3.87 20.78
C LEU A 302 4.39 5.06 21.75
N GLU A 303 4.45 6.29 21.25
CA GLU A 303 4.48 7.49 22.08
C GLU A 303 3.16 7.66 22.87
N CYS A 304 2.00 7.43 22.26
CA CYS A 304 0.71 7.41 22.94
C CYS A 304 0.68 6.39 24.09
N ALA A 305 1.14 5.16 23.84
CA ALA A 305 1.27 4.13 24.88
C ALA A 305 2.22 4.58 26.01
N ALA A 306 3.36 5.16 25.65
CA ALA A 306 4.34 5.65 26.60
C ALA A 306 3.77 6.74 27.52
N ARG A 307 2.99 7.70 27.00
CA ARG A 307 2.39 8.79 27.79
C ARG A 307 1.32 8.33 28.76
N LEU A 308 0.42 7.45 28.33
CA LEU A 308 -0.59 6.91 29.24
C LEU A 308 0.06 6.19 30.44
N LYS A 309 1.17 5.48 30.21
CA LYS A 309 1.95 4.80 31.26
C LYS A 309 2.80 5.76 32.10
N SER A 310 3.52 6.71 31.50
CA SER A 310 4.42 7.64 32.23
C SER A 310 3.64 8.60 33.12
N ASP A 311 2.56 9.15 32.58
CA ASP A 311 1.77 10.20 33.22
C ASP A 311 0.69 9.59 34.14
N LYS A 312 0.62 8.24 34.18
CA LYS A 312 -0.29 7.42 35.00
C LYS A 312 -1.77 7.78 34.75
N ILE A 313 -2.10 8.03 33.49
CA ILE A 313 -3.45 8.38 33.06
C ILE A 313 -4.30 7.11 33.14
N SER A 314 -5.26 7.12 34.07
CA SER A 314 -6.25 6.05 34.22
C SER A 314 -7.48 6.40 33.39
N LEU A 315 -7.95 5.45 32.59
CA LEU A 315 -9.10 5.60 31.69
C LEU A 315 -10.12 4.49 32.01
N GLU A 316 -11.40 4.80 31.81
CA GLU A 316 -12.49 3.83 31.93
C GLU A 316 -12.40 2.71 30.88
N PRO A 317 -12.33 2.98 29.56
CA PRO A 317 -12.15 1.93 28.56
C PRO A 317 -10.77 1.28 28.63
N THR A 318 -10.70 0.01 28.21
CA THR A 318 -9.41 -0.64 27.96
C THR A 318 -8.79 -0.10 26.67
N MET A 319 -7.56 0.39 26.76
CA MET A 319 -6.83 0.88 25.60
C MET A 319 -6.13 -0.29 24.92
N VAL A 320 -6.37 -0.47 23.62
CA VAL A 320 -5.76 -1.55 22.83
C VAL A 320 -4.90 -0.90 21.75
N PHE A 321 -3.61 -1.21 21.77
CA PHE A 321 -2.62 -0.76 20.79
C PHE A 321 -2.38 -1.89 19.80
N VAL A 322 -2.57 -1.64 18.51
CA VAL A 322 -2.45 -2.65 17.45
C VAL A 322 -1.52 -2.12 16.35
N ALA A 323 -0.42 -2.83 16.12
CA ALA A 323 0.45 -2.62 14.96
C ALA A 323 0.30 -3.76 13.95
#